data_AF-A0A8H9TU52-F1
#
_entry.id   AF-A0A8H9TU52-F1
#
_cell.length_a   1.000
_cell.length_b   1.000
_cell.length_c   1.000
_cell.angle_alpha   90.00
_cell.angle_beta   90.00
_cell.angle_gamma   90.00
#
_symmetry.space_group_name_H-M   'P 1'
#
loop_
_entity.id
_entity.type
_entity.pdbx_description
1 polymer ?
#
loop_
_entity_poly.entity_id
_entity_poly.type
_entity_poly.pdbx_seq_one_letter_code
_entity_poly.pdbx_strand_id
1 'polypeptide(L)' 'MITERIAEHISMAEAAQNWLRSRGSRVTDVRVFMRRPLLEIVCPPTELVRSASRISETHNGGTRSVWVASLEGCRIIWR' A
#
# COMPACT_ATOMS: atom_id res chain seq x y z
N MET A 1 13.37 20.77 1.72
CA MET A 1 12.20 21.49 2.28
C MET A 1 11.08 20.49 2.58
N ILE A 2 10.21 20.72 3.57
CA ILE A 2 9.16 19.75 3.95
C ILE A 2 8.14 19.50 2.81
N THR A 3 7.86 20.55 2.03
CA THR A 3 6.94 20.54 0.88
C THR A 3 7.42 19.63 -0.26
N GLU A 4 8.72 19.61 -0.55
CA GLU A 4 9.32 18.79 -1.62
C GLU A 4 9.12 17.28 -1.34
N ARG A 5 9.30 16.85 -0.08
CA ARG A 5 9.08 15.46 0.33
C ARG A 5 7.62 15.02 0.22
N ILE A 6 6.67 15.92 0.47
CA ILE A 6 5.25 15.61 0.30
C ILE A 6 4.91 15.47 -1.19
N ALA A 7 5.47 16.34 -2.05
CA ALA A 7 5.26 16.26 -3.49
C ALA A 7 5.81 14.94 -4.08
N GLU A 8 6.99 14.51 -3.65
CA GLU A 8 7.55 13.19 -4.00
C GLU A 8 6.60 12.05 -3.58
N HIS A 9 6.14 12.08 -2.33
CA HIS A 9 5.23 11.06 -1.81
C HIS A 9 3.88 11.00 -2.54
N ILE A 10 3.35 12.15 -2.99
CA ILE A 10 2.15 12.21 -3.83
C ILE A 10 2.42 11.53 -5.17
N SER A 11 3.52 11.88 -5.84
CA SER A 11 3.91 11.29 -7.13
C SER A 11 4.08 9.76 -7.03
N MET A 12 4.72 9.28 -5.95
CA MET A 12 4.85 7.85 -5.67
C MET A 12 3.48 7.17 -5.50
N ALA A 13 2.57 7.79 -4.74
CA ALA A 13 1.23 7.25 -4.53
C ALA A 13 0.40 7.22 -5.81
N GLU A 14 0.54 8.22 -6.70
CA GLU A 14 -0.11 8.25 -8.01
C GLU A 14 0.44 7.14 -8.93
N ALA A 15 1.76 6.95 -8.98
CA ALA A 15 2.39 5.88 -9.74
C ALA A 15 1.91 4.49 -9.29
N ALA A 16 1.88 4.26 -7.96
CA ALA A 16 1.36 3.02 -7.39
C ALA A 16 -0.12 2.80 -7.73
N GLN A 17 -0.96 3.84 -7.63
CA GLN A 17 -2.38 3.77 -7.98
C GLN A 17 -2.59 3.40 -9.46
N ASN A 18 -1.83 4.01 -10.37
CA ASN A 18 -1.91 3.72 -11.80
C ASN A 18 -1.51 2.28 -12.12
N TRP A 19 -0.43 1.79 -11.49
CA TRP A 19 0.03 0.40 -11.63
C TRP A 19 -0.99 -0.61 -11.10
N LEU A 20 -1.65 -0.31 -9.98
CA LEU A 20 -2.69 -1.15 -9.37
C LEU A 20 -3.95 -1.18 -10.24
N ARG A 21 -4.39 -0.01 -10.72
CA ARG A 21 -5.56 0.13 -11.57
C ARG A 21 -5.40 -0.61 -12.89
N SER A 22 -4.22 -0.57 -13.51
CA SER A 22 -3.96 -1.30 -14.76
C SER A 22 -4.03 -2.83 -14.61
N ARG A 23 -3.98 -3.34 -13.37
CA ARG A 23 -4.12 -4.75 -13.02
C ARG A 23 -5.48 -5.10 -12.41
N GLY A 24 -6.44 -4.17 -12.47
CA GLY A 24 -7.79 -4.38 -11.94
C GLY A 24 -7.87 -4.38 -10.41
N SER A 25 -6.81 -3.98 -9.71
CA SER A 25 -6.84 -3.81 -8.26
C SER A 25 -7.46 -2.48 -7.89
N ARG A 26 -8.27 -2.47 -6.83
CA ARG A 26 -8.95 -1.25 -6.37
C ARG A 26 -8.32 -0.75 -5.09
N VAL A 27 -7.86 0.50 -5.13
CA VAL A 27 -7.36 1.22 -3.95
C VAL A 27 -8.56 1.73 -3.15
N THR A 28 -8.59 1.42 -1.86
CA THR A 28 -9.67 1.79 -0.94
C THR A 28 -9.29 2.92 0.00
N ASP A 29 -8.00 3.05 0.32
CA ASP A 29 -7.48 4.14 1.16
C ASP A 29 -6.06 4.50 0.74
N VAL A 30 -5.72 5.80 0.85
CA VAL A 30 -4.40 6.33 0.54
C VAL A 30 -3.96 7.26 1.66
N ARG A 31 -2.85 6.90 2.32
CA ARG A 31 -2.24 7.68 3.39
C ARG A 31 -0.88 8.20 2.93
N VAL A 32 -0.87 9.47 2.53
CA VAL A 32 0.33 10.24 2.23
C VAL A 32 0.60 11.17 3.42
N PHE A 33 1.71 10.97 4.10
CA PHE A 33 2.13 11.83 5.21
C PHE A 33 3.64 12.09 5.11
N MET A 34 4.26 12.65 6.16
CA MET A 34 5.73 12.86 6.24
C MET A 34 6.58 11.57 6.17
N ARG A 35 5.94 10.39 6.15
CA ARG A 35 6.55 9.05 6.07
C ARG A 35 6.19 8.40 4.74
N ARG A 36 6.84 7.26 4.45
CA ARG A 36 6.58 6.45 3.25
C ARG A 36 5.06 6.25 3.03
N PRO A 37 4.52 6.55 1.83
CA PRO A 37 3.10 6.41 1.56
C PRO A 37 2.59 4.99 1.77
N LEU A 38 1.33 4.89 2.20
CA LEU A 38 0.64 3.62 2.44
C LEU A 38 -0.66 3.59 1.66
N LEU A 39 -0.86 2.55 0.86
CA LEU A 39 -2.10 2.32 0.11
C LEU A 39 -2.76 1.04 0.62
N GLU A 40 -4.05 1.11 0.88
CA GLU A 40 -4.89 -0.07 1.14
C GLU A 40 -5.62 -0.46 -0.14
N ILE A 41 -5.62 -1.76 -0.44
CA ILE A 41 -6.21 -2.30 -1.67
C ILE A 41 -7.16 -3.45 -1.38
N VAL A 42 -8.05 -3.70 -2.33
CA VAL A 42 -8.80 -4.94 -2.48
C VAL A 42 -8.45 -5.57 -3.83
N CYS A 43 -8.58 -6.90 -3.91
CA CYS A 43 -8.20 -7.69 -5.09
C CYS A 43 -6.71 -7.50 -5.44
N PRO A 44 -5.78 -8.03 -4.64
CA PRO A 44 -4.35 -7.87 -4.87
C PRO A 44 -3.91 -8.58 -6.16
N PRO A 45 -3.15 -7.91 -7.06
CA PRO A 45 -2.54 -8.55 -8.23
C PRO A 45 -1.59 -9.67 -7.83
N THR A 46 -1.48 -10.69 -8.69
CA THR A 46 -0.69 -11.90 -8.39
C THR A 46 0.79 -11.58 -8.14
N GLU A 47 1.35 -10.57 -8.83
CA GLU A 47 2.72 -10.13 -8.65
C GLU A 47 2.97 -9.55 -7.24
N LEU A 48 1.98 -8.83 -6.69
CA LEU A 48 2.03 -8.32 -5.33
C LEU A 48 1.89 -9.44 -4.31
N VAL A 49 1.01 -10.42 -4.55
CA VAL A 49 0.84 -11.57 -3.65
C VAL A 49 2.14 -12.38 -3.53
N ARG A 50 2.86 -12.60 -4.64
CA ARG A 50 4.12 -13.36 -4.65
C ARG A 50 5.26 -12.68 -3.87
N SER A 51 5.22 -11.36 -3.78
CA SER A 51 6.23 -10.56 -3.06
C SER A 51 5.75 -10.09 -1.67
N ALA A 52 4.55 -10.48 -1.26
CA ALA A 52 3.96 -10.06 -0.01
C ALA A 52 4.56 -10.77 1.21
N SER A 53 4.74 -10.04 2.29
CA SER A 53 4.95 -10.58 3.62
C SER A 53 3.64 -10.57 4.40
N ARG A 54 3.33 -11.66 5.10
CA ARG A 54 2.17 -11.74 5.99
C ARG A 54 2.55 -11.28 7.39
N ILE A 55 1.81 -10.33 7.93
CA ILE A 55 1.90 -9.86 9.31
C ILE A 55 0.64 -10.31 10.03
N SER A 56 0.80 -10.81 11.26
CA SER A 56 -0.34 -11.11 12.13
C SER A 56 -0.56 -9.93 13.07
N GLU A 57 -1.73 -9.33 13.00
CA GLU A 57 -2.17 -8.27 13.91
C GLU A 57 -3.09 -8.90 14.96
N THR A 58 -2.68 -8.86 16.23
CA THR A 58 -3.51 -9.34 17.34
C THR A 58 -4.12 -8.14 18.04
N HIS A 59 -5.46 -8.07 18.07
CA HIS A 59 -6.19 -7.02 18.76
C HIS A 59 -7.43 -7.60 19.45
N ASN A 60 -7.59 -7.30 20.75
CA ASN A 60 -8.72 -7.71 21.59
C ASN A 60 -9.11 -9.20 21.46
N GLY A 61 -8.12 -10.10 21.47
CA GLY A 61 -8.34 -11.55 21.40
C GLY A 61 -8.59 -12.11 19.99
N GLY A 62 -8.68 -11.24 18.97
CA GLY A 62 -8.73 -11.65 17.56
C GLY A 62 -7.36 -11.54 16.88
N THR A 63 -7.00 -12.52 16.06
CA THR A 63 -5.84 -12.47 15.17
C THR A 63 -6.30 -12.24 13.74
N ARG A 64 -5.81 -11.17 13.11
CA ARG A 64 -6.06 -10.84 11.72
C ARG A 64 -4.75 -10.93 10.94
N SER A 65 -4.81 -11.50 9.74
CA SER A 65 -3.68 -11.43 8.79
C SER A 65 -3.75 -10.15 7.98
N VAL A 66 -2.63 -9.47 7.86
CA VAL A 66 -2.43 -8.33 6.95
C VAL A 66 -1.29 -8.69 6.03
N TRP A 67 -1.49 -8.56 4.74
CA TRP A 67 -0.42 -8.72 3.76
C TRP A 67 0.19 -7.37 3.46
N VAL A 68 1.51 -7.33 3.33
CA VAL A 68 2.27 -6.12 3.07
C VAL A 68 3.25 -6.36 1.93
N ALA A 69 3.25 -5.48 0.95
CA ALA A 69 4.24 -5.46 -0.12
C ALA A 69 4.75 -4.03 -0.36
N SER A 70 5.77 -3.89 -1.20
CA SER A 70 6.31 -2.59 -1.61
C SER A 70 6.16 -2.41 -3.12
N LEU A 71 5.71 -1.23 -3.54
CA LEU A 71 5.48 -0.89 -4.94
C LEU A 71 5.68 0.61 -5.13
N GLU A 72 6.44 1.04 -6.13
CA GLU A 72 6.73 2.46 -6.42
C GLU A 72 7.18 3.25 -5.17
N GLY A 73 7.93 2.57 -4.30
CA GLY A 73 8.38 3.09 -3.01
C GLY A 73 7.28 3.33 -1.97
N CYS A 74 6.03 2.98 -2.24
CA CYS A 74 4.94 2.91 -1.28
C CYS A 74 4.93 1.56 -0.53
N ARG A 75 4.19 1.51 0.60
CA ARG A 75 3.71 0.28 1.21
C ARG A 75 2.30 0.00 0.73
N ILE A 76 2.04 -1.24 0.32
CA ILE A 76 0.72 -1.69 -0.11
C ILE A 76 0.22 -2.72 0.89
N ILE A 77 -1.00 -2.55 1.39
CA ILE A 77 -1.60 -3.48 2.37
C ILE A 77 -2.98 -3.96 1.93
N TRP A 78 -3.31 -5.19 2.33
CA TRP A 78 -4.65 -5.76 2.19
C TRP A 78 -4.94 -6.76 3.31
N ARG A 79 -6.20 -7.14 3.45
CA ARG A 79 -6.77 -8.03 4.47
C ARG A 79 -7.60 -9.12 3.81
#